data_AF-A0A9D5GPD6-F1
#
_entry.id   AF-A0A9D5GPD6-F1
#
_cell.length_a   1.000
_cell.length_b   1.000
_cell.length_c   1.000
_cell.angle_alpha   90.00
_cell.angle_beta   90.00
_cell.angle_gamma   90.00
#
_symmetry.space_group_name_H-M   'P 1'
#
loop_
_entity.id
_entity.type
_entity.pdbx_description
1 polymer ?
#
loop_
_entity_poly.entity_id
_entity_poly.type
_entity_poly.pdbx_seq_one_letter_code
_entity_poly.pdbx_strand_id
1 'polypeptide(L)'
;MLSLMIKPSIKYSVLCGVFLTGLFFVSIAFGSNPLIEVRHLIFDLAIFFLFIFFAGKEYKDVGNAGILHFWQGISLGIIVFIPAVIIFSLTIYIILELNPTLIDGYKEAAKALQESQRELFLEVYSEETLQKQIREVDLISSIDLVLKTFWKKLFAGFLVTPVAAIILRKKTN
;
A
#
# COMPACT_ATOMS: atom_id res chain seq x y z
N MET A 1 -24.48 4.31 -15.01
CA MET A 1 -23.06 4.69 -15.22
C MET A 1 -22.20 4.28 -14.02
N LEU A 2 -22.50 4.74 -12.80
CA LEU A 2 -21.75 4.36 -11.60
C LEU A 2 -21.77 2.84 -11.31
N SER A 3 -22.93 2.19 -11.49
CA SER A 3 -23.08 0.73 -11.31
C SER A 3 -22.17 -0.10 -12.22
N LEU A 4 -21.85 0.41 -13.43
CA LEU A 4 -20.96 -0.24 -14.39
C LEU A 4 -19.49 -0.13 -13.97
N MET A 5 -19.13 0.89 -13.17
CA MET A 5 -17.78 1.08 -12.64
C MET A 5 -17.53 0.24 -11.39
N ILE A 6 -18.56 0.07 -10.55
CA ILE A 6 -18.43 -0.61 -9.25
C ILE A 6 -18.06 -2.09 -9.45
N LYS A 7 -18.76 -2.80 -10.33
CA LYS A 7 -18.53 -4.25 -10.51
C LYS A 7 -17.08 -4.61 -10.89
N PRO A 8 -16.47 -4.03 -11.95
CA PRO A 8 -15.07 -4.32 -12.26
C PRO A 8 -14.15 -3.81 -11.14
N SER A 9 -14.41 -2.62 -10.58
CA SER A 9 -13.55 -2.07 -9.53
C SER A 9 -13.47 -3.00 -8.33
N ILE A 10 -14.60 -3.40 -7.74
CA ILE A 10 -14.63 -4.27 -6.56
C ILE A 10 -13.96 -5.63 -6.84
N LYS A 11 -14.18 -6.21 -8.02
CA LYS A 11 -13.50 -7.45 -8.43
C LYS A 11 -11.98 -7.29 -8.35
N TYR A 12 -11.44 -6.21 -8.93
CA TYR A 12 -10.01 -5.93 -8.91
C TYR A 12 -9.51 -5.40 -7.56
N SER A 13 -10.34 -4.76 -6.73
CA SER A 13 -9.99 -4.38 -5.35
C SER A 13 -9.68 -5.60 -4.50
N VAL A 14 -10.52 -6.64 -4.58
CA VAL A 14 -10.31 -7.89 -3.83
C VAL A 14 -9.03 -8.58 -4.29
N LEU A 15 -8.82 -8.72 -5.61
CA LEU A 15 -7.59 -9.29 -6.14
C LEU A 15 -6.36 -8.47 -5.72
N CYS A 16 -6.44 -7.14 -5.78
CA CYS A 16 -5.36 -6.26 -5.34
C CYS A 16 -5.04 -6.46 -3.86
N GLY A 17 -6.05 -6.49 -2.99
CA GLY A 17 -5.87 -6.76 -1.56
C GLY A 17 -5.21 -8.11 -1.28
N VAL A 18 -5.66 -9.17 -1.98
CA VAL A 18 -5.07 -10.51 -1.88
C VAL A 18 -3.60 -10.51 -2.33
N PHE A 19 -3.27 -9.84 -3.43
CA PHE A 19 -1.89 -9.76 -3.92
C PHE A 19 -0.98 -8.96 -2.99
N LEU A 20 -1.47 -7.85 -2.40
CA LEU A 20 -0.73 -7.09 -1.40
C LEU A 20 -0.45 -7.92 -0.15
N THR A 21 -1.43 -8.70 0.32
CA THR A 21 -1.27 -9.62 1.45
C THR A 21 -0.33 -10.77 1.11
N GLY A 22 -0.46 -11.36 -0.09
CA GLY A 22 0.44 -12.41 -0.56
C GLY A 22 1.88 -11.93 -0.64
N LEU A 23 2.12 -10.72 -1.19
CA LEU A 23 3.44 -10.11 -1.22
C LEU A 23 4.02 -9.94 0.19
N PHE A 24 3.20 -9.53 1.16
CA PHE A 24 3.64 -9.40 2.56
C PHE A 24 4.17 -10.73 3.12
N PHE A 25 3.46 -11.84 2.90
CA PHE A 25 3.90 -13.15 3.37
C PHE A 25 5.13 -13.66 2.63
N VAL A 26 5.19 -13.46 1.32
CA VAL A 26 6.37 -13.80 0.52
C VAL A 26 7.60 -13.07 1.06
N SER A 27 7.48 -11.77 1.35
CA SER A 27 8.57 -10.98 1.92
C SER A 27 9.09 -11.54 3.23
N ILE A 28 8.19 -11.85 4.17
CA ILE A 28 8.58 -12.47 5.45
C ILE A 28 9.29 -13.80 5.22
N ALA A 29 8.82 -14.63 4.27
CA ALA A 29 9.45 -15.90 3.96
C ALA A 29 10.88 -15.76 3.38
N PHE A 30 11.18 -14.64 2.71
CA PHE A 30 12.52 -14.29 2.22
C PHE A 30 13.35 -13.48 3.22
N GLY A 31 12.88 -13.32 4.46
CA GLY A 31 13.59 -12.58 5.51
C GLY A 31 13.55 -11.06 5.35
N SER A 32 12.72 -10.52 4.45
CA SER A 32 12.50 -9.08 4.32
C SER A 32 11.30 -8.64 5.16
N ASN A 33 11.38 -7.43 5.73
CA ASN A 33 10.28 -6.88 6.52
C ASN A 33 9.53 -5.80 5.71
N PRO A 34 8.39 -6.13 5.08
CA PRO A 34 7.67 -5.23 4.18
C PRO A 34 7.06 -4.00 4.88
N LEU A 35 6.96 -4.05 6.22
CA LEU A 35 6.44 -2.95 7.02
C LEU A 35 7.49 -1.86 7.24
N ILE A 36 8.79 -2.21 7.18
CA ILE A 36 9.92 -1.31 7.41
C ILE A 36 10.53 -0.85 6.08
N GLU A 37 10.75 -1.77 5.15
CA GLU A 37 11.56 -1.49 3.98
C GLU A 37 10.89 -0.52 2.99
N VAL A 38 11.59 0.56 2.64
CA VAL A 38 11.10 1.55 1.65
C VAL A 38 10.98 0.93 0.25
N ARG A 39 11.83 -0.05 -0.09
CA ARG A 39 11.78 -0.77 -1.38
C ARG A 39 10.42 -1.40 -1.66
N HIS A 40 9.67 -1.75 -0.61
CA HIS A 40 8.31 -2.28 -0.74
C HIS A 40 7.33 -1.32 -1.41
N LEU A 41 7.60 -0.01 -1.36
CA LEU A 41 6.78 0.99 -2.04
C LEU A 41 6.74 0.76 -3.55
N ILE A 42 7.85 0.35 -4.18
CA ILE A 42 7.92 0.13 -5.63
C ILE A 42 6.97 -1.02 -6.04
N PHE A 43 6.95 -2.10 -5.26
CA PHE A 43 6.04 -3.22 -5.49
C PHE A 43 4.58 -2.82 -5.26
N ASP A 44 4.30 -2.04 -4.22
CA ASP A 44 2.95 -1.51 -3.96
C ASP A 44 2.46 -0.66 -5.14
N LEU A 45 3.29 0.25 -5.64
CA LEU A 45 2.97 1.09 -6.81
C LEU A 45 2.67 0.23 -8.05
N ALA A 46 3.49 -0.80 -8.31
CA ALA A 46 3.31 -1.70 -9.44
C ALA A 46 2.01 -2.52 -9.33
N ILE A 47 1.70 -3.06 -8.15
CA ILE A 47 0.47 -3.81 -7.89
C ILE A 47 -0.74 -2.91 -8.06
N PHE A 48 -0.76 -1.72 -7.45
CA PHE A 48 -1.86 -0.77 -7.64
C PHE A 48 -2.03 -0.40 -9.10
N PHE A 49 -0.93 -0.15 -9.82
CA PHE A 49 -0.99 0.23 -11.23
C PHE A 49 -1.65 -0.86 -12.06
N LEU A 50 -1.21 -2.11 -11.88
CA LEU A 50 -1.73 -3.27 -12.60
C LEU A 50 -3.24 -3.42 -12.40
N PHE A 51 -3.71 -3.40 -11.16
CA PHE A 51 -5.13 -3.64 -10.86
C PHE A 51 -6.03 -2.46 -11.18
N ILE A 52 -5.58 -1.22 -10.96
CA ILE A 52 -6.31 -0.02 -11.41
C ILE A 52 -6.41 0.01 -12.94
N PHE A 53 -5.32 -0.34 -13.63
CA PHE A 53 -5.29 -0.40 -15.09
C PHE A 53 -6.27 -1.45 -15.62
N PHE A 54 -6.29 -2.66 -15.05
CA PHE A 54 -7.24 -3.68 -15.49
C PHE A 54 -8.69 -3.34 -15.19
N ALA A 55 -8.98 -2.73 -14.03
CA ALA A 55 -10.32 -2.25 -13.71
C ALA A 55 -10.80 -1.19 -14.72
N GLY A 56 -9.95 -0.23 -15.05
CA GLY A 56 -10.27 0.79 -16.04
C GLY A 56 -10.35 0.27 -17.46
N LYS A 57 -9.50 -0.69 -17.83
CA LYS A 57 -9.56 -1.35 -19.13
C LYS A 57 -10.87 -2.12 -19.30
N GLU A 58 -11.26 -2.92 -18.32
CA GLU A 58 -12.53 -3.66 -18.37
C GLU A 58 -13.74 -2.73 -18.41
N TYR A 59 -13.74 -1.67 -17.58
CA TYR A 59 -14.80 -0.66 -17.64
C TYR A 59 -14.88 0.01 -19.02
N LYS A 60 -13.74 0.37 -19.60
CA LYS A 60 -13.67 1.00 -20.93
C LYS A 60 -14.16 0.06 -22.02
N ASP A 61 -13.62 -1.14 -22.10
CA ASP A 61 -13.79 -2.05 -23.24
C ASP A 61 -15.14 -2.77 -23.20
N VAL A 62 -15.64 -3.13 -22.01
CA VAL A 62 -16.89 -3.89 -21.83
C VAL A 62 -18.03 -2.99 -21.36
N GLY A 63 -17.74 -2.02 -20.49
CA GLY A 63 -18.77 -1.25 -19.78
C GLY A 63 -19.14 0.10 -20.39
N ASN A 64 -18.27 0.73 -21.19
CA ASN A 64 -18.44 2.12 -21.62
C ASN A 64 -18.05 2.37 -23.09
N ALA A 65 -18.30 1.39 -23.97
CA ALA A 65 -18.17 1.50 -25.42
C ALA A 65 -16.79 2.06 -25.90
N GLY A 66 -15.71 1.70 -25.21
CA GLY A 66 -14.35 2.10 -25.54
C GLY A 66 -13.98 3.52 -25.11
N ILE A 67 -14.82 4.22 -24.35
CA ILE A 67 -14.57 5.60 -23.87
C ILE A 67 -14.27 5.58 -22.38
N LEU A 68 -13.26 6.32 -21.95
CA LEU A 68 -12.95 6.54 -20.54
C LEU A 68 -12.51 7.99 -20.35
N HIS A 69 -13.31 8.74 -19.61
CA HIS A 69 -12.97 10.09 -19.19
C HIS A 69 -11.96 10.06 -18.05
N PHE A 70 -11.15 11.09 -17.94
CA PHE A 70 -10.12 11.17 -16.90
C PHE A 70 -10.70 11.01 -15.48
N TRP A 71 -11.80 11.72 -15.18
CA TRP A 71 -12.46 11.62 -13.88
C TRP A 71 -12.97 10.21 -13.58
N GLN A 72 -13.43 9.46 -14.60
CA GLN A 72 -13.84 8.07 -14.44
C GLN A 72 -12.65 7.20 -14.07
N GLY A 73 -11.49 7.41 -14.72
CA GLY A 73 -10.24 6.74 -14.35
C GLY A 73 -9.82 7.03 -12.91
N ILE A 74 -9.93 8.28 -12.47
CA ILE A 74 -9.65 8.66 -11.07
C ILE A 74 -10.62 7.95 -10.10
N SER A 75 -11.92 7.99 -10.35
CA SER A 75 -12.91 7.32 -9.51
C SER A 75 -12.71 5.81 -9.45
N LEU A 76 -12.41 5.16 -10.58
CA LEU A 76 -12.09 3.72 -10.64
C LEU A 76 -10.87 3.41 -9.77
N GLY A 77 -9.80 4.21 -9.88
CA GLY A 77 -8.61 4.03 -9.04
C GLY A 77 -8.95 4.07 -7.55
N ILE A 78 -9.71 5.08 -7.12
CA ILE A 78 -10.15 5.24 -5.73
C ILE A 78 -10.98 4.04 -5.26
N ILE A 79 -11.94 3.59 -6.06
CA ILE A 79 -12.80 2.43 -5.72
C ILE A 79 -11.99 1.12 -5.71
N VAL A 80 -10.88 1.05 -6.46
CA VAL A 80 -9.96 -0.10 -6.44
C VAL A 80 -9.08 -0.07 -5.19
N PHE A 81 -8.29 0.99 -4.98
CA PHE A 81 -7.25 0.95 -3.96
C PHE A 81 -7.80 1.06 -2.53
N ILE A 82 -8.87 1.82 -2.26
CA ILE A 82 -9.37 1.98 -0.89
C ILE A 82 -9.82 0.63 -0.31
N PRO A 83 -10.73 -0.14 -0.94
CA PRO A 83 -11.11 -1.44 -0.41
C PRO A 83 -9.95 -2.44 -0.38
N ALA A 84 -9.02 -2.39 -1.35
CA ALA A 84 -7.84 -3.23 -1.36
C ALA A 84 -6.95 -3.01 -0.13
N VAL A 85 -6.73 -1.73 0.23
CA VAL A 85 -5.94 -1.35 1.41
C VAL A 85 -6.67 -1.73 2.70
N ILE A 86 -8.01 -1.59 2.76
CA ILE A 86 -8.79 -2.06 3.91
C ILE A 86 -8.67 -3.58 4.08
N ILE A 87 -8.82 -4.36 3.02
CA ILE A 87 -8.68 -5.83 3.04
C ILE A 87 -7.27 -6.20 3.54
N PHE A 88 -6.23 -5.58 3.00
CA PHE A 88 -4.86 -5.78 3.43
C PHE A 88 -4.70 -5.45 4.93
N SER A 89 -5.09 -4.25 5.36
CA SER A 89 -4.89 -3.78 6.73
C SER A 89 -5.64 -4.61 7.76
N LEU A 90 -6.88 -5.03 7.47
CA LEU A 90 -7.62 -5.94 8.34
C LEU A 90 -6.94 -7.30 8.45
N THR A 91 -6.44 -7.83 7.33
CA THR A 91 -5.73 -9.11 7.31
C THR A 91 -4.45 -9.04 8.15
N ILE A 92 -3.63 -8.00 7.95
CA ILE A 92 -2.40 -7.81 8.72
C ILE A 92 -2.69 -7.59 10.19
N TYR A 93 -3.72 -6.81 10.53
CA TYR A 93 -4.11 -6.61 11.92
C TYR A 93 -4.41 -7.94 12.62
N ILE A 94 -5.26 -8.78 12.01
CA ILE A 94 -5.59 -10.11 12.55
C ILE A 94 -4.31 -10.96 12.72
N ILE A 95 -3.41 -10.95 11.73
CA ILE A 95 -2.17 -11.74 11.79
C ILE A 95 -1.25 -11.29 12.93
N LEU A 96 -1.10 -9.98 13.12
CA LEU A 96 -0.28 -9.42 14.19
C LEU A 96 -0.83 -9.75 15.58
N GLU A 97 -2.16 -9.70 15.75
CA GLU A 97 -2.81 -10.08 17.00
C GLU A 97 -2.68 -11.59 17.28
N LEU A 98 -2.70 -12.43 16.23
CA LEU A 98 -2.52 -13.89 16.37
C LEU A 98 -1.06 -14.30 16.58
N ASN A 99 -0.09 -13.47 16.16
CA ASN A 99 1.33 -13.79 16.23
C ASN A 99 2.13 -12.60 16.80
N PRO A 100 2.15 -12.44 18.15
CA PRO A 100 2.85 -11.33 18.80
C PRO A 100 4.35 -11.25 18.45
N THR A 101 4.98 -12.39 18.14
CA THR A 101 6.38 -12.47 17.72
C THR A 101 6.71 -11.66 16.46
N LEU A 102 5.72 -11.42 15.59
CA LEU A 102 5.91 -10.58 14.40
C LEU A 102 6.10 -9.10 14.76
N ILE A 103 5.46 -8.63 15.83
CA ILE A 103 5.62 -7.27 16.33
C ILE A 103 6.99 -7.11 16.96
N ASP A 104 7.42 -8.10 17.75
CA ASP A 104 8.75 -8.08 18.37
C ASP A 104 9.85 -8.07 17.30
N GLY A 105 9.75 -8.95 16.29
CA GLY A 105 10.67 -8.94 15.15
C GLY A 105 10.65 -7.64 14.36
N TYR A 106 9.49 -6.97 14.23
CA TYR A 106 9.42 -5.63 13.65
C TYR A 106 10.15 -4.60 14.52
N LYS A 107 9.96 -4.62 15.85
CA LYS A 107 10.62 -3.68 16.77
C LYS A 107 12.14 -3.82 16.72
N GLU A 108 12.64 -5.05 16.75
CA GLU A 108 14.07 -5.33 16.62
C GLU A 108 14.63 -4.81 15.29
N ALA A 109 13.98 -5.13 14.18
CA ALA A 109 14.40 -4.67 12.86
C ALA A 109 14.33 -3.14 12.71
N ALA A 110 13.32 -2.49 13.32
CA ALA A 110 13.18 -1.04 13.29
C ALA A 110 14.28 -0.33 14.10
N LYS A 111 14.64 -0.88 15.26
CA LYS A 111 15.78 -0.39 16.06
C LYS A 111 17.11 -0.58 15.32
N ALA A 112 17.33 -1.77 14.75
CA ALA A 112 18.53 -2.06 13.96
C ALA A 112 18.67 -1.10 12.77
N LEU A 113 17.56 -0.77 12.10
CA LEU A 113 17.57 0.21 11.02
C LEU A 113 17.94 1.61 11.50
N GLN A 114 17.36 2.08 12.62
CA GLN A 114 17.71 3.39 13.20
C GLN A 114 19.18 3.45 13.59
N GLU A 115 19.70 2.40 14.22
CA GLU A 115 21.12 2.33 14.60
C GLU A 115 22.04 2.32 13.37
N SER A 116 21.66 1.60 12.31
CA SER A 116 22.41 1.60 11.04
C SER A 116 22.45 2.98 10.35
N GLN A 117 21.50 3.86 10.68
CA GLN A 117 21.39 5.22 10.15
C GLN A 117 21.86 6.29 11.14
N ARG A 118 22.44 5.88 12.28
CA ARG A 118 22.81 6.75 13.39
C ARG A 118 23.73 7.90 12.97
N GLU A 119 24.79 7.61 12.23
CA GLU A 119 25.77 8.63 11.82
C GLU A 119 25.10 9.75 11.02
N LEU A 120 24.31 9.39 10.00
CA LEU A 120 23.53 10.33 9.19
C LEU A 120 22.47 11.08 10.02
N PHE A 121 21.88 10.42 11.01
CA PHE A 121 20.86 11.03 11.86
C PHE A 121 21.47 12.09 12.79
N LEU A 122 22.66 11.84 13.34
CA LEU A 122 23.36 12.75 14.26
C LEU A 122 23.93 14.00 13.58
N GLU A 123 24.02 14.03 12.25
CA GLU A 123 24.37 15.24 11.49
C GLU A 123 23.28 16.32 11.60
N VAL A 124 22.02 15.92 11.81
CA VAL A 124 20.86 16.82 11.80
C VAL A 124 20.19 16.91 13.19
N TYR A 125 20.25 15.83 13.97
CA TYR A 125 19.52 15.70 15.23
C TYR A 125 20.46 15.33 16.39
N SER A 126 19.99 15.56 17.63
CA SER A 126 20.77 15.20 18.82
C SER A 126 20.71 13.71 19.16
N GLU A 127 21.73 13.23 19.87
CA GLU A 127 21.76 11.87 20.44
C GLU A 127 20.55 11.59 21.33
N GLU A 128 20.12 12.57 22.13
CA GLU A 128 18.92 12.43 22.96
C GLU A 128 17.66 12.18 22.11
N THR A 129 17.57 12.80 20.93
CA THR A 129 16.45 12.61 19.99
C THR A 129 16.46 11.20 19.41
N LEU A 130 17.64 10.69 19.05
CA LEU A 130 17.79 9.31 18.55
C LEU A 130 17.39 8.29 19.63
N GLN A 131 17.90 8.43 20.85
CA GLN A 131 17.55 7.55 21.97
C GLN A 131 16.06 7.62 22.32
N LYS A 132 15.43 8.79 22.13
CA LYS A 132 13.98 8.91 22.27
C LYS A 132 13.25 8.11 21.19
N GLN A 133 13.63 8.22 19.92
CA GLN A 133 13.02 7.46 18.82
C GLN A 133 13.18 5.94 18.99
N ILE A 134 14.36 5.48 19.41
CA ILE A 134 14.62 4.06 19.68
C ILE A 134 13.71 3.53 20.79
N ARG A 135 13.49 4.32 21.85
CA ARG A 135 12.56 3.97 22.94
C ARG A 135 11.10 3.99 22.51
N GLU A 136 10.72 4.92 21.62
CA GLU A 136 9.37 4.97 21.06
C GLU A 136 9.04 3.73 20.22
N VAL A 137 10.04 3.06 19.63
CA VAL A 137 9.83 1.78 18.92
C VAL A 137 9.25 0.71 19.84
N ASP A 138 9.63 0.67 21.12
CA ASP A 138 9.11 -0.32 22.06
C ASP A 138 7.62 -0.15 22.36
N LEU A 139 7.12 1.07 22.20
CA LEU A 139 5.73 1.42 22.44
C LEU A 139 4.83 1.14 21.23
N ILE A 140 5.41 0.77 20.09
CA ILE A 140 4.64 0.49 18.87
C ILE A 140 3.72 -0.71 19.12
N SER A 141 2.42 -0.48 18.95
CA SER A 141 1.38 -1.50 18.97
C SER A 141 1.06 -2.02 17.57
N SER A 142 0.30 -3.12 17.47
CA SER A 142 -0.20 -3.66 16.20
C SER A 142 -0.99 -2.61 15.43
N ILE A 143 -1.82 -1.83 16.12
CA ILE A 143 -2.68 -0.83 15.48
C ILE A 143 -1.84 0.33 14.91
N ASP A 144 -0.80 0.77 15.61
CA ASP A 144 0.10 1.83 15.10
C ASP A 144 0.77 1.38 13.80
N LEU A 145 1.24 0.14 13.78
CA LEU A 145 1.91 -0.46 12.63
C LEU A 145 0.97 -0.61 11.42
N VAL A 146 -0.26 -1.08 11.67
CA VAL A 146 -1.30 -1.22 10.65
C VAL A 146 -1.69 0.16 10.11
N LEU A 147 -1.89 1.16 10.95
CA LEU A 147 -2.25 2.52 10.54
C LEU A 147 -1.14 3.19 9.74
N LYS A 148 0.12 3.07 10.17
CA LYS A 148 1.27 3.56 9.42
C LYS A 148 1.33 2.93 8.02
N THR A 149 1.13 1.62 7.94
CA THR A 149 1.16 0.88 6.68
C THR A 149 -0.05 1.21 5.80
N PHE A 150 -1.22 1.38 6.39
CA PHE A 150 -2.46 1.81 5.75
C PHE A 150 -2.25 3.14 5.02
N TRP A 151 -1.73 4.15 5.72
CA TRP A 151 -1.46 5.47 5.13
C TRP A 151 -0.42 5.40 4.01
N LYS A 152 0.68 4.65 4.21
CA LYS A 152 1.69 4.42 3.18
C LYS A 152 1.07 3.86 1.89
N LYS A 153 0.18 2.87 2.01
CA LYS A 153 -0.46 2.22 0.86
C LYS A 153 -1.55 3.08 0.22
N LEU A 154 -2.34 3.81 1.01
CA LEU A 154 -3.28 4.80 0.47
C LEU A 154 -2.55 5.83 -0.38
N PHE A 155 -1.42 6.35 0.10
CA PHE A 155 -0.62 7.31 -0.64
C PHE A 155 -0.08 6.71 -1.94
N ALA A 156 0.41 5.47 -1.92
CA ALA A 156 0.84 4.76 -3.13
C ALA A 156 -0.30 4.61 -4.16
N GLY A 157 -1.48 4.13 -3.74
CA GLY A 157 -2.64 4.00 -4.61
C GLY A 157 -3.10 5.34 -5.19
N PHE A 158 -3.07 6.40 -4.37
CA PHE A 158 -3.37 7.76 -4.80
C PHE A 158 -2.42 8.26 -5.89
N LEU A 159 -1.09 8.08 -5.72
CA LEU A 159 -0.10 8.51 -6.71
C LEU A 159 -0.25 7.81 -8.07
N VAL A 160 -0.62 6.52 -8.04
CA VAL A 160 -0.73 5.70 -9.26
C VAL A 160 -2.00 5.97 -10.04
N THR A 161 -3.07 6.37 -9.34
CA THR A 161 -4.40 6.55 -9.92
C THR A 161 -4.42 7.53 -11.11
N PRO A 162 -3.84 8.76 -11.02
CA PRO A 162 -3.73 9.66 -12.16
C PRO A 162 -2.97 9.09 -13.34
N VAL A 163 -1.88 8.34 -13.09
CA VAL A 163 -1.06 7.74 -14.14
C VAL A 163 -1.87 6.73 -14.96
N ALA A 164 -2.56 5.81 -14.27
CA ALA A 164 -3.43 4.83 -14.93
C ALA A 164 -4.59 5.52 -15.68
N ALA A 165 -5.18 6.56 -15.09
CA ALA A 165 -6.26 7.33 -15.71
C ALA A 165 -5.82 8.05 -16.99
N ILE A 166 -4.60 8.61 -17.02
CA ILE A 166 -4.05 9.26 -18.23
C ILE A 166 -3.81 8.23 -19.34
N ILE A 167 -3.21 7.08 -19.01
CA ILE A 167 -2.88 6.05 -20.00
C ILE A 167 -4.14 5.47 -20.65
N LEU A 168 -5.21 5.26 -19.87
CA LEU A 168 -6.45 4.68 -20.37
C LEU A 168 -7.39 5.69 -21.04
N ARG A 169 -7.17 6.99 -20.82
CA ARG A 169 -8.01 8.04 -21.39
C ARG A 169 -7.96 7.99 -22.91
N LYS A 170 -9.15 7.91 -23.53
CA LYS A 170 -9.27 8.11 -24.98
C LYS A 170 -9.08 9.60 -25.29
N LYS A 171 -8.14 9.94 -26.17
CA LYS A 171 -8.09 11.27 -26.78
C LYS A 171 -9.25 11.34 -27.78
N THR A 172 -10.22 12.20 -27.54
CA THR A 172 -11.11 12.69 -28.60
C THR A 172 -10.24 13.56 -29.50
N ASN A 173 -10.15 13.22 -30.79
CA ASN A 173 -9.60 14.10 -31.81
C ASN A 173 -10.50 15.31 -31.99
#